data_AF-A0A5M4AH67-F1
#
_entry.id   AF-A0A5M4AH67-F1
#
_cell.length_a   1.000
_cell.length_b   1.000
_cell.length_c   1.000
_cell.angle_alpha   90.00
_cell.angle_beta   90.00
_cell.angle_gamma   90.00
#
_symmetry.space_group_name_H-M   'P 1'
#
loop_
_entity.id
_entity.type
_entity.pdbx_description
1 polymer ?
#
loop_
_entity_poly.entity_id
_entity_poly.type
_entity_poly.pdbx_seq_one_letter_code
_entity_poly.pdbx_strand_id
1 'polypeptide(L)' 'MSEKSETEDKSTWAIGGGLLLGLGIGFFFLQASVLAFVGCLIGGLGLGLILTAVISRF' A
#
# COMPACT_ATOMS: atom_id res chain seq x y z
N MET A 1 -7.90 -0.20 -28.95
CA MET A 1 -8.96 0.05 -27.95
C MET A 1 -8.75 -0.96 -26.83
N SER A 2 -8.23 -0.55 -25.67
CA SER A 2 -8.21 -1.43 -24.48
C SER A 2 -9.05 -0.76 -23.42
N GLU A 3 -10.33 -1.10 -23.46
CA GLU A 3 -11.31 -0.73 -22.44
C GLU A 3 -11.07 -1.67 -21.24
N LYS A 4 -10.17 -1.26 -20.34
CA LYS A 4 -10.04 -1.78 -18.97
C LYS A 4 -10.13 -0.57 -18.03
N SER A 5 -11.34 -0.04 -17.99
CA SER A 5 -11.73 1.27 -17.53
C SER A 5 -11.85 1.33 -15.99
N GLU A 6 -11.14 2.27 -15.37
CA GLU A 6 -11.36 2.93 -14.07
C GLU A 6 -11.19 2.14 -12.75
N THR A 7 -11.54 0.84 -12.69
CA THR A 7 -11.49 0.05 -11.44
C THR A 7 -10.13 -0.58 -11.12
N GLU A 8 -9.39 -0.99 -12.15
CA GLU A 8 -8.05 -1.59 -12.02
C GLU A 8 -6.99 -0.53 -11.63
N ASP A 9 -7.16 0.70 -12.14
CA ASP A 9 -6.33 1.85 -11.79
C ASP A 9 -6.46 2.21 -10.30
N LYS A 10 -7.69 2.34 -9.78
CA LYS A 10 -7.92 2.64 -8.35
C LYS A 10 -7.34 1.58 -7.42
N SER A 11 -7.49 0.32 -7.79
CA SER A 11 -6.97 -0.84 -7.04
C SER A 11 -5.44 -0.83 -6.99
N THR A 12 -4.80 -0.58 -8.13
CA THR A 12 -3.34 -0.48 -8.24
C THR A 12 -2.81 0.74 -7.48
N TRP A 13 -3.52 1.86 -7.55
CA TRP A 13 -3.18 3.09 -6.83
C TRP A 13 -3.30 2.96 -5.31
N ALA A 14 -4.31 2.22 -4.81
CA ALA A 14 -4.47 1.98 -3.38
C ALA A 14 -3.38 1.05 -2.80
N ILE A 15 -2.94 0.03 -3.56
CA ILE A 15 -1.78 -0.80 -3.16
C ILE A 15 -0.51 0.04 -3.17
N GLY A 16 -0.27 0.78 -4.25
CA GLY A 16 0.90 1.66 -4.39
C GLY A 16 0.94 2.75 -3.31
N GLY A 17 -0.22 3.33 -2.96
CA GLY A 17 -0.36 4.33 -1.92
C GLY A 17 -0.11 3.77 -0.51
N GLY A 18 -0.67 2.60 -0.18
CA GLY A 18 -0.43 1.93 1.10
C GLY A 18 1.04 1.55 1.30
N LEU A 19 1.68 1.07 0.23
CA LEU A 19 3.13 0.81 0.18
C LEU A 19 3.97 2.09 0.38
N LEU A 20 3.66 3.17 -0.33
CA LEU A 20 4.36 4.46 -0.20
C LEU A 20 4.21 5.04 1.21
N LEU A 21 3.03 4.89 1.83
CA LEU A 21 2.81 5.30 3.22
C LEU A 21 3.66 4.48 4.19
N GLY A 22 3.63 3.16 4.06
CA GLY A 22 4.44 2.26 4.89
C GLY A 22 5.94 2.48 4.73
N LEU A 23 6.39 2.76 3.51
CA LEU A 23 7.79 3.06 3.20
C LEU A 23 8.21 4.43 3.71
N GLY A 24 7.35 5.45 3.61
CA GLY A 24 7.60 6.79 4.14
C GLY A 24 7.70 6.81 5.67
N ILE A 25 6.74 6.19 6.37
CA ILE A 25 6.77 6.07 7.84
C ILE A 25 7.94 5.17 8.28
N GLY A 26 8.19 4.10 7.53
CA GLY A 26 9.30 3.20 7.80
C GLY A 26 10.66 3.89 7.71
N PHE A 27 10.91 4.71 6.70
CA PHE A 27 12.21 5.40 6.54
C PHE A 27 12.55 6.30 7.73
N PHE A 28 11.53 6.85 8.41
CA PHE A 28 11.70 7.62 9.64
C PHE A 28 12.12 6.75 10.84
N PHE A 29 11.65 5.50 10.89
CA PHE A 29 11.97 4.54 11.95
C PHE A 29 13.25 3.73 11.70
N LEU A 30 13.79 3.75 10.48
CA LEU A 30 15.02 3.04 10.10
C LEU A 30 16.24 3.52 10.91
N GLN A 31 16.20 4.76 11.40
CA GLN A 31 17.23 5.31 12.29
C GLN A 31 17.19 4.74 13.71
N ALA A 32 16.06 4.15 14.13
CA ALA A 32 15.87 3.60 15.48
C ALA A 32 15.86 2.05 15.52
N SER A 33 15.24 1.39 14.53
CA SER A 33 15.19 -0.08 14.47
C SER A 33 14.71 -0.61 13.12
N VAL A 34 15.50 -1.51 12.52
CA VAL A 34 15.18 -2.18 11.25
C VAL A 34 13.89 -3.01 11.34
N LEU A 35 13.59 -3.59 12.51
CA LEU A 35 12.35 -4.35 12.71
C LEU A 35 11.10 -3.46 12.65
N ALA A 36 11.18 -2.22 13.14
CA ALA A 36 10.09 -1.26 13.08
C ALA A 36 9.85 -0.78 11.63
N PHE A 37 10.92 -0.64 10.85
CA PHE A 37 10.83 -0.38 9.40
C PHE A 37 10.07 -1.50 8.69
N VAL A 38 10.46 -2.76 8.90
CA VAL A 38 9.79 -3.91 8.27
C VAL A 38 8.33 -4.02 8.74
N GLY A 39 8.06 -3.72 10.01
CA GLY A 39 6.70 -3.68 10.56
C GLY A 39 5.80 -2.64 9.87
N CYS A 40 6.29 -1.41 9.66
CA CYS A 40 5.55 -0.40 8.91
C CYS A 40 5.39 -0.75 7.43
N LEU A 41 6.38 -1.42 6.83
CA LEU A 41 6.29 -1.88 5.44
C LEU A 41 5.21 -2.95 5.27
N ILE A 42 5.23 -3.99 6.10
CA ILE A 42 4.21 -5.06 6.08
C ILE A 42 2.85 -4.51 6.47
N GLY A 43 2.78 -3.60 7.45
CA GLY A 43 1.55 -2.92 7.84
C GLY A 43 0.94 -2.08 6.72
N GLY A 44 1.73 -1.23 6.07
CA GLY A 44 1.28 -0.38 4.95
C GLY A 44 0.87 -1.18 3.71
N LEU A 45 1.61 -2.26 3.41
CA LEU A 45 1.29 -3.17 2.31
C LEU A 45 0.02 -3.98 2.61
N GLY A 46 -0.12 -4.51 3.83
CA GLY A 46 -1.32 -5.21 4.27
C GLY A 46 -2.56 -4.32 4.25
N LEU A 47 -2.44 -3.08 4.72
CA LEU A 47 -3.54 -2.12 4.74
C LEU A 47 -3.92 -1.66 3.32
N GLY A 48 -2.93 -1.45 2.44
CA GLY A 48 -3.14 -1.19 1.01
C GLY A 48 -3.85 -2.33 0.27
N LEU A 49 -3.49 -3.59 0.56
CA LEU A 49 -4.16 -4.77 0.00
C LEU A 49 -5.60 -4.93 0.52
N ILE A 50 -5.84 -4.67 1.80
CA ILE A 50 -7.20 -4.70 2.37
C ILE A 50 -8.06 -3.61 1.70
N LEU A 51 -7.55 -2.38 1.57
CA LEU A 51 -8.28 -1.32 0.87
C LEU A 51 -8.59 -1.69 -0.57
N THR A 52 -7.61 -2.24 -1.29
CA THR A 52 -7.83 -2.68 -2.68
C THR A 52 -8.81 -3.83 -2.77
N ALA A 53 -8.76 -4.82 -1.88
CA ALA A 53 -9.73 -5.90 -1.87
C ALA A 53 -11.15 -5.41 -1.56
N VAL A 54 -11.29 -4.39 -0.70
CA VAL A 54 -12.59 -3.77 -0.40
C VAL A 54 -13.08 -2.94 -1.58
N ILE A 55 -12.23 -2.12 -2.20
CA ILE A 55 -12.57 -1.29 -3.37
C ILE A 55 -12.87 -2.16 -4.60
N SER A 56 -12.12 -3.25 -4.81
CA SER A 56 -12.33 -4.14 -5.95
C SER A 56 -13.56 -5.04 -5.78
N ARG A 57 -14.05 -5.21 -4.55
CA ARG A 57 -15.27 -5.99 -4.25
C ARG A 57 -16.54 -5.14 -4.30
N PHE A 58 -16.41 -3.83 -4.12
CA PHE A 58 -17.52 -2.86 -4.20
C PHE A 58 -17.67 -2.29 -5.61
#